data_AF-A0A840UVH9-F1
#
_entry.id   AF-A0A840UVH9-F1
#
_cell.length_a   1.000
_cell.length_b   1.000
_cell.length_c   1.000
_cell.angle_alpha   90.00
_cell.angle_beta   90.00
_cell.angle_gamma   90.00
#
_symmetry.space_group_name_H-M   'P 1'
#
loop_
_entity.id
_entity.type
_entity.pdbx_description
1 polymer ?
#
loop_
_entity_poly.entity_id
_entity_poly.type
_entity_poly.pdbx_seq_one_letter_code
_entity_poly.pdbx_strand_id
1 'polypeptide(L)'
;MESSEEHRHIVGYGQLAVVLALLLALTGVTVAVSYIDLGFLNVPAALTIATLKAALVLLFFMHLRYEGPIIRYGFITTVMFLAIMIGFTFWDVAFR
;
A
#
# COMPACT_ATOMS: atom_id res chain seq x y z
N MET A 1 -14.93 -29.11 -33.66
CA MET A 1 -15.43 -28.92 -32.29
C MET A 1 -14.56 -27.85 -31.66
N GLU A 2 -15.22 -26.76 -31.32
CA GLU A 2 -14.69 -25.46 -30.96
C GLU A 2 -13.72 -25.55 -29.77
N SER A 3 -12.62 -24.81 -29.88
CA SER A 3 -11.59 -24.66 -28.86
C SER A 3 -12.17 -23.94 -27.64
N SER A 4 -12.58 -24.70 -26.62
CA SER A 4 -12.91 -24.12 -25.31
C SER A 4 -11.65 -23.53 -24.69
N GLU A 5 -11.54 -22.21 -24.78
CA GLU A 5 -10.60 -21.39 -24.04
C GLU A 5 -10.80 -21.61 -22.53
N GLU A 6 -9.95 -22.48 -21.97
CA GLU A 6 -9.88 -22.71 -20.54
C GLU A 6 -9.46 -21.41 -19.86
N HIS A 7 -10.46 -20.74 -19.29
CA HIS A 7 -10.34 -19.50 -18.56
C HIS A 7 -9.23 -19.62 -17.51
N ARG A 8 -8.10 -18.97 -17.77
CA ARG A 8 -7.06 -18.70 -16.77
C ARG A 8 -7.74 -18.02 -15.58
N HIS A 9 -7.98 -18.77 -14.52
CA HIS A 9 -8.57 -18.28 -13.28
C HIS A 9 -7.47 -17.58 -12.46
N ILE A 10 -6.95 -16.47 -12.99
CA ILE A 10 -5.67 -15.89 -12.55
C ILE A 10 -5.74 -15.20 -11.19
N VAL A 11 -6.89 -14.70 -10.73
CA VAL A 11 -7.05 -14.27 -9.34
C VAL A 11 -8.55 -14.33 -9.01
N GLY A 12 -8.95 -15.06 -7.97
CA GLY A 12 -10.37 -15.13 -7.60
C GLY A 12 -10.89 -13.73 -7.27
N TYR A 13 -11.89 -13.25 -8.01
CA TYR A 13 -12.52 -11.94 -7.80
C TYR A 13 -12.92 -11.69 -6.34
N GLY A 14 -13.23 -12.75 -5.58
CA GLY A 14 -13.49 -12.68 -4.14
C GLY A 14 -12.31 -12.15 -3.31
N GLN A 15 -11.06 -12.51 -3.64
CA GLN A 15 -9.89 -12.00 -2.93
C GLN A 15 -9.70 -10.49 -3.18
N LEU A 16 -9.91 -10.03 -4.41
CA LEU A 16 -9.88 -8.60 -4.72
C LEU A 16 -11.00 -7.83 -4.02
N ALA A 17 -12.21 -8.39 -3.95
CA ALA A 17 -13.34 -7.77 -3.28
C ALA A 17 -13.10 -7.60 -1.76
N VAL A 18 -12.50 -8.60 -1.11
CA VAL A 18 -12.13 -8.52 0.32
C VAL A 18 -11.07 -7.44 0.56
N VAL A 19 -10.04 -7.37 -0.28
CA VAL A 19 -8.99 -6.35 -0.15
C VAL A 19 -9.56 -4.96 -0.43
N LEU A 20 -10.46 -4.82 -1.41
CA LEU A 20 -11.13 -3.56 -1.70
C LEU A 20 -11.98 -3.09 -0.51
N ALA A 21 -12.72 -3.99 0.13
CA ALA A 21 -13.44 -3.67 1.36
C ALA A 21 -12.50 -3.23 2.49
N LEU A 22 -11.35 -3.90 2.65
CA LEU A 22 -10.33 -3.53 3.64
C LEU A 22 -9.71 -2.15 3.35
N LEU A 23 -9.44 -1.83 2.08
CA LEU A 23 -8.94 -0.53 1.65
C LEU A 23 -9.97 0.59 1.87
N LEU A 24 -11.25 0.31 1.64
CA LEU A 24 -12.33 1.24 1.93
C LEU A 24 -12.45 1.49 3.45
N ALA A 25 -12.36 0.45 4.27
CA ALA A 25 -12.34 0.59 5.72
C ALA A 25 -11.13 1.42 6.20
N LEU A 26 -9.92 1.14 5.71
CA LEU A 26 -8.73 1.92 6.03
C LEU A 26 -8.86 3.39 5.61
N THR A 27 -9.50 3.64 4.47
CA THR A 27 -9.76 5.01 3.98
C THR A 27 -10.74 5.73 4.90
N GLY A 28 -11.80 5.05 5.37
CA GLY A 28 -12.70 5.58 6.39
C GLY A 28 -11.97 5.93 7.69
N VAL A 29 -11.04 5.08 8.12
CA VAL A 29 -10.17 5.35 9.28
C VAL A 29 -9.27 6.56 9.02
N THR A 30 -8.66 6.70 7.84
CA THR A 30 -7.86 7.88 7.50
C THR A 30 -8.67 9.17 7.58
N VAL A 31 -9.90 9.16 7.04
CA VAL A 31 -10.81 10.30 7.09
C VAL A 31 -11.19 10.63 8.53
N ALA A 32 -11.52 9.61 9.34
CA ALA A 32 -11.83 9.80 10.76
C ALA A 32 -10.64 10.38 11.55
N VAL A 33 -9.42 9.87 11.32
CA VAL A 33 -8.20 10.41 11.93
C VAL A 33 -7.93 11.84 11.48
N SER A 34 -8.26 12.20 10.24
CA SER A 34 -8.14 13.57 9.76
C SER A 34 -9.13 14.54 10.41
N TYR A 35 -10.23 14.06 11.00
CA TYR A 35 -11.17 14.88 11.76
C TYR A 35 -10.80 15.03 13.24
N ILE A 36 -9.89 14.20 13.75
CA ILE A 36 -9.39 14.28 15.12
C ILE A 36 -8.11 15.10 15.10
N ASP A 37 -8.14 16.32 15.64
CA ASP A 37 -6.95 17.14 15.79
C ASP A 37 -6.01 16.57 16.87
N LEU A 38 -5.06 15.72 16.44
CA LEU A 38 -3.99 15.19 17.29
C LEU A 38 -2.78 16.16 17.36
N GLY A 39 -2.92 17.39 16.84
CA GLY A 39 -1.86 18.40 16.82
C GLY A 39 -0.63 17.93 16.06
N PHE A 40 0.54 17.92 16.72
CA PHE A 40 1.82 17.49 16.14
C PHE A 40 1.81 16.02 15.65
N LEU A 41 0.95 15.17 16.22
CA LEU A 41 0.87 13.76 15.87
C LEU A 41 0.03 13.48 14.61
N ASN A 42 -0.66 14.48 14.03
CA ASN A 42 -1.45 14.30 12.81
C ASN A 42 -0.59 13.81 11.63
N VAL A 43 0.60 14.39 11.45
CA VAL A 43 1.51 14.05 10.35
C VAL A 43 2.02 12.60 10.45
N PRO A 44 2.63 12.15 11.56
CA PRO A 44 3.09 10.77 11.69
C PRO A 44 1.91 9.78 11.64
N ALA A 45 0.76 10.09 12.24
CA ALA A 45 -0.42 9.24 12.17
C ALA A 45 -0.91 9.05 10.73
N ALA A 46 -1.07 10.14 9.97
CA ALA A 46 -1.49 10.11 8.57
C ALA A 46 -0.49 9.32 7.69
N LEU A 47 0.83 9.52 7.89
CA LEU A 47 1.87 8.78 7.18
C LEU A 47 1.83 7.27 7.48
N THR A 48 1.59 6.89 8.73
CA THR A 48 1.55 5.49 9.13
C THR A 48 0.38 4.78 8.44
N ILE A 49 -0.80 5.41 8.44
CA ILE A 49 -2.01 4.87 7.79
C ILE A 49 -1.82 4.82 6.27
N ALA A 50 -1.25 5.86 5.68
CA ALA A 50 -0.95 5.90 4.24
C ALA A 50 0.01 4.77 3.83
N THR A 51 1.05 4.51 4.64
CA THR A 51 2.02 3.42 4.41
C THR A 51 1.33 2.06 4.50
N LEU A 52 0.46 1.85 5.48
CA LEU A 52 -0.30 0.60 5.65
C LEU A 52 -1.22 0.34 4.46
N LYS A 53 -1.91 1.38 3.98
CA LYS A 53 -2.75 1.34 2.78
C LYS A 53 -1.93 0.97 1.54
N ALA A 54 -0.79 1.63 1.34
CA ALA A 54 0.09 1.37 0.22
C ALA A 54 0.62 -0.08 0.22
N ALA A 55 1.01 -0.61 1.39
CA ALA A 55 1.46 -1.99 1.53
C ALA A 55 0.38 -3.02 1.14
N LEU A 56 -0.88 -2.79 1.54
CA LEU A 56 -2.01 -3.64 1.16
C LEU A 56 -2.27 -3.60 -0.35
N VAL A 57 -2.25 -2.42 -0.97
CA VAL A 57 -2.40 -2.30 -2.43
C VAL A 57 -1.29 -3.08 -3.13
N LEU A 58 -0.06 -2.97 -2.66
CA LEU A 58 1.10 -3.62 -3.28
C LEU A 58 1.11 -5.14 -3.18
N LEU A 59 0.76 -5.69 -2.03
CA LEU A 59 0.72 -7.13 -1.82
C LEU A 59 -0.38 -7.81 -2.65
N PHE A 60 -1.51 -7.14 -2.84
CA PHE A 60 -2.72 -7.76 -3.40
C PHE A 60 -3.09 -7.28 -4.81
N PHE A 61 -3.10 -5.97 -5.08
CA PHE A 61 -3.47 -5.43 -6.41
C PHE A 61 -2.30 -5.42 -7.39
N MET A 62 -1.10 -5.16 -6.89
CA MET A 62 0.12 -5.16 -7.72
C MET A 62 0.72 -6.56 -7.91
N HIS A 63 0.00 -7.60 -7.45
CA HIS A 63 0.33 -9.02 -7.60
C HIS A 63 1.74 -9.40 -7.10
N LEU A 64 2.40 -8.54 -6.30
CA LEU A 64 3.81 -8.70 -5.90
C LEU A 64 4.09 -10.01 -5.16
N ARG A 65 3.06 -10.62 -4.56
CA ARG A 65 3.15 -11.94 -3.93
C ARG A 65 3.25 -13.11 -4.93
N TYR A 66 2.79 -12.92 -6.16
CA TYR A 66 2.79 -13.90 -7.25
C TYR A 66 3.79 -13.57 -8.35
N GLU A 67 4.31 -12.34 -8.41
CA GLU A 67 5.39 -11.95 -9.32
C GLU A 67 6.74 -12.60 -8.93
N GLY A 68 7.60 -12.79 -9.93
CA GLY A 68 8.91 -13.41 -9.75
C GLY A 68 9.84 -12.68 -8.76
N PRO A 69 10.84 -13.38 -8.18
CA PRO A 69 11.68 -12.84 -7.11
C PRO A 69 12.42 -11.55 -7.49
N ILE A 70 12.71 -11.34 -8.78
CA ILE A 70 13.42 -10.15 -9.27
C ILE A 70 12.61 -8.85 -9.04
N ILE A 71 11.30 -8.88 -9.29
CA ILE A 71 10.40 -7.73 -9.11
C ILE A 71 10.26 -7.41 -7.63
N ARG A 72 10.17 -8.46 -6.80
CA ARG A 72 10.09 -8.33 -5.34
C ARG A 72 11.33 -7.64 -4.76
N TYR A 73 12.54 -8.04 -5.17
CA TYR A 73 13.77 -7.40 -4.70
C TYR A 73 13.90 -5.96 -5.21
N GLY A 74 13.62 -5.71 -6.50
CA GLY A 74 13.64 -4.35 -7.05
C GLY A 74 12.70 -3.41 -6.31
N PHE A 75 11.49 -3.87 -6.00
CA PHE A 75 10.52 -3.10 -5.24
C PHE A 75 10.97 -2.79 -3.80
N ILE A 76 11.53 -3.78 -3.09
CA ILE A 76 12.08 -3.55 -1.74
C ILE A 76 13.17 -2.48 -1.78
N THR A 77 14.05 -2.51 -2.78
CA THR A 77 15.10 -1.49 -2.97
C THR A 77 14.50 -0.10 -3.19
N THR A 78 13.48 0.03 -4.03
CA THR A 78 12.80 1.31 -4.27
C THR A 78 12.13 1.84 -3.00
N VAL A 79 11.43 1.00 -2.23
CA VAL A 79 10.81 1.40 -0.96
C VAL A 79 11.85 1.79 0.08
N MET A 80 12.94 1.04 0.19
CA MET A 80 14.04 1.36 1.10
C MET A 80 14.64 2.71 0.76
N PHE A 81 14.90 2.97 -0.52
CA PHE A 81 15.41 4.26 -0.99
C PHE A 81 14.45 5.42 -0.68
N LEU A 82 13.14 5.23 -0.94
CA LEU A 82 12.10 6.20 -0.61
C LEU A 82 12.04 6.47 0.90
N ALA A 83 12.13 5.44 1.74
CA ALA A 83 12.11 5.59 3.19
C ALA A 83 13.31 6.40 3.70
N ILE A 84 14.50 6.19 3.12
CA ILE A 84 15.70 6.98 3.43
C ILE A 84 15.47 8.45 3.04
N MET A 85 14.95 8.72 1.85
CA MET A 85 14.66 10.08 1.39
C MET A 85 13.67 10.80 2.30
N ILE A 86 12.55 10.14 2.64
CA ILE A 86 11.55 10.70 3.56
C ILE A 86 12.18 10.98 4.94
N GLY A 87 12.97 10.06 5.48
CA GLY A 87 13.68 10.26 6.74
C GLY A 87 14.61 11.48 6.72
N PHE A 88 15.34 11.66 5.62
CA PHE A 88 16.20 12.82 5.41
C PHE A 88 15.42 14.13 5.34
N THR A 89 14.27 14.14 4.64
CA THR A 89 13.38 15.31 4.58
C THR A 89 12.82 15.67 5.96
N PHE A 90 12.41 14.69 6.77
CA PHE A 90 11.95 14.96 8.14
C PHE A 90 13.06 15.49 9.04
N TRP A 91 14.28 14.97 8.90
CA TRP A 91 15.45 15.49 9.59
C TRP A 91 15.70 16.95 9.21
N ASP A 92 15.76 17.25 7.90
CA ASP A 92 15.95 18.61 7.39
C ASP A 92 14.88 19.59 7.91
N VAL A 93 13.61 19.20 7.86
CA VAL A 93 12.50 20.03 8.36
C VAL A 93 12.56 20.25 9.88
N ALA A 94 13.00 19.25 10.65
CA ALA A 94 13.09 19.35 12.11
C ALA A 94 14.25 20.24 12.58
N PHE A 95 15.33 20.33 11.80
CA PHE A 95 16.52 21.14 12.09
C PHE A 95 16.53 22.50 11.37
N ARG A 96 15.43 22.87 10.68
CA ARG A 96 15.26 24.21 10.08
C ARG A 96 14.61 25.21 11.04
#